data_AF-A0A1J1JAY5-F1
#
_entry.id   AF-A0A1J1JAY5-F1
#
_cell.length_a   1.000
_cell.length_b   1.000
_cell.length_c   1.000
_cell.angle_alpha   90.00
_cell.angle_beta   90.00
_cell.angle_gamma   90.00
#
_symmetry.space_group_name_H-M   'P 1'
#
loop_
_entity.id
_entity.type
_entity.pdbx_description
1 polymer ?
#
loop_
_entity_poly.entity_id
_entity_poly.type
_entity_poly.pdbx_seq_one_letter_code
_entity_poly.pdbx_strand_id
1 'polypeptide(L)'
;MSMSLKENIQAIIHRGEQQGYVAECLDINVVTQGETLDDVVYNLQEAVALHLEDENLTEFGLIDHPSILIKFELKFDSVPFLK
;
A
#
# COMPACT_ATOMS: atom_id res chain seq x y z
N MET A 1 -13.78 5.24 24.55
CA MET A 1 -14.01 5.37 23.09
C MET A 1 -13.86 3.98 22.50
N SER A 2 -14.89 3.39 21.91
CA SER A 2 -14.71 2.16 21.13
C SER A 2 -13.97 2.54 19.85
N MET A 3 -12.72 2.10 19.70
CA MET A 3 -12.08 2.14 18.38
C MET A 3 -12.83 1.14 17.49
N SER A 4 -13.42 1.62 16.40
CA SER A 4 -13.85 0.75 15.31
C SER A 4 -12.60 0.25 14.58
N LEU A 5 -12.46 -1.07 14.46
CA LEU A 5 -11.39 -1.67 13.67
C LEU A 5 -11.56 -1.31 12.18
N LYS A 6 -10.44 -1.17 11.48
CA LYS A 6 -10.38 -0.89 10.04
C LYS A 6 -10.48 -2.18 9.24
N GLU A 7 -11.20 -2.11 8.13
CA GLU A 7 -11.35 -3.23 7.17
C GLU A 7 -10.20 -3.31 6.16
N ASN A 8 -9.43 -2.23 6.02
CA ASN A 8 -8.35 -2.16 5.05
C ASN A 8 -7.08 -1.53 5.61
N ILE A 9 -5.96 -2.01 5.09
CA ILE A 9 -4.65 -1.37 5.14
C ILE A 9 -4.55 -0.51 3.88
N GLN A 10 -4.35 0.79 4.02
CA GLN A 10 -4.19 1.67 2.88
C GLN A 10 -2.76 1.64 2.38
N ALA A 11 -2.60 1.52 1.07
CA ALA A 11 -1.31 1.66 0.40
C ALA A 11 -1.40 2.63 -0.79
N ILE A 12 -0.30 3.30 -1.08
CA ILE A 12 -0.14 4.16 -2.25
C ILE A 12 0.91 3.52 -3.15
N ILE A 13 0.57 3.31 -4.43
CA ILE A 13 1.54 2.98 -5.48
C ILE A 13 1.81 4.24 -6.28
N HIS A 14 3.09 4.53 -6.52
CA HIS A 14 3.53 5.59 -7.41
C HIS A 14 4.75 5.14 -8.24
N ARG A 15 5.08 5.91 -9.28
CA ARG A 15 6.31 5.69 -10.08
C ARG A 15 7.55 5.98 -9.24
N GLY A 16 8.48 5.03 -9.19
CA GLY A 16 9.76 5.24 -8.53
C GLY A 16 10.59 6.32 -9.22
N GLU A 17 11.48 6.98 -8.48
CA GLU A 17 12.28 8.10 -9.02
C GLU A 17 13.24 7.69 -10.13
N GLN A 18 13.81 6.47 -10.04
CA GLN A 18 14.76 5.94 -11.02
C GLN A 18 14.09 4.98 -12.01
N GLN A 19 13.33 4.01 -11.51
CA GLN A 19 12.65 3.00 -12.32
C GLN A 19 11.54 2.29 -11.52
N GLY A 20 10.63 1.64 -12.25
CA GLY A 20 9.60 0.77 -11.68
C GLY A 20 8.53 1.51 -10.89
N TYR A 21 7.99 0.82 -9.90
CA TYR A 21 6.93 1.28 -9.01
C TYR A 21 7.32 1.07 -7.56
N VAL A 22 6.90 1.98 -6.70
CA VAL A 22 7.04 1.88 -5.25
C VAL A 22 5.63 1.78 -4.65
N ALA A 23 5.44 0.86 -3.71
CA ALA A 23 4.25 0.78 -2.88
C ALA A 23 4.60 1.10 -1.43
N GLU A 24 3.83 1.95 -0.78
CA GLU A 24 4.00 2.29 0.64
C GLU A 24 2.67 2.16 1.38
N CYS A 25 2.70 1.48 2.53
CA CYS A 25 1.55 1.41 3.43
C CYS A 25 1.47 2.68 4.30
N LEU A 26 0.25 3.16 4.53
CA LEU A 26 -0.01 4.35 5.34
C LEU A 26 -0.26 4.01 6.82
N ASP A 27 -0.72 2.78 7.08
CA ASP A 27 -1.10 2.33 8.42
C ASP A 27 0.02 1.53 9.13
N ILE A 28 0.99 1.01 8.37
CA ILE A 28 2.07 0.15 8.86
C ILE A 28 3.39 0.47 8.14
N ASN A 29 4.52 0.14 8.76
CA ASN A 29 5.86 0.42 8.23
C ASN A 29 6.29 -0.60 7.16
N VAL A 30 5.55 -0.63 6.04
CA VAL A 30 5.85 -1.50 4.89
C VAL A 30 6.03 -0.65 3.64
N VAL A 31 7.16 -0.84 2.96
CA VAL A 31 7.47 -0.25 1.65
C VAL A 31 8.07 -1.34 0.76
N THR A 32 7.61 -1.42 -0.48
CA THR A 32 8.12 -2.38 -1.48
C THR A 32 8.33 -1.70 -2.83
N GLN A 33 9.12 -2.34 -3.69
CA GLN A 33 9.39 -1.90 -5.06
C GLN A 33 9.19 -3.06 -6.04
N GLY A 34 8.79 -2.77 -7.27
CA GLY A 34 8.68 -3.74 -8.35
C GLY A 34 8.90 -3.11 -9.72
N GLU A 35 9.27 -3.91 -10.72
CA GLU A 35 9.47 -3.41 -12.10
C GLU A 35 8.13 -3.14 -12.77
N THR A 36 7.13 -3.98 -12.52
CA THR A 36 5.75 -3.85 -13.01
C THR A 36 4.74 -3.58 -11.89
N LEU A 37 3.50 -3.24 -12.26
CA LEU A 37 2.41 -3.13 -11.29
C LEU A 37 2.12 -4.47 -10.61
N ASP A 38 2.17 -5.57 -11.35
CA ASP A 38 1.94 -6.91 -10.80
C ASP A 38 3.05 -7.28 -9.81
N ASP A 39 4.32 -6.99 -10.14
CA ASP A 39 5.45 -7.28 -9.24
C ASP A 39 5.36 -6.50 -7.93
N VAL A 40 5.07 -5.20 -8.00
CA VAL A 40 5.01 -4.38 -6.77
C VAL A 40 3.81 -4.78 -5.91
N VAL A 41 2.68 -5.17 -6.50
CA VAL A 41 1.51 -5.67 -5.78
C VAL A 41 1.82 -7.02 -5.13
N TYR A 42 2.46 -7.94 -5.84
CA TYR A 42 2.89 -9.23 -5.27
C TYR A 42 3.85 -9.03 -4.10
N ASN A 43 4.88 -8.19 -4.29
CA ASN A 43 5.85 -7.88 -3.23
C ASN A 43 5.16 -7.21 -2.02
N LEU A 44 4.21 -6.31 -2.26
CA LEU A 44 3.43 -5.67 -1.21
C LEU A 44 2.61 -6.69 -0.41
N GLN A 45 1.93 -7.62 -1.07
CA GLN A 45 1.15 -8.66 -0.39
C GLN A 45 2.02 -9.53 0.52
N GLU A 46 3.17 -10.00 0.01
CA GLU A 46 4.11 -10.81 0.80
C GLU A 46 4.68 -10.01 1.99
N ALA A 47 5.09 -8.76 1.75
CA ALA A 47 5.67 -7.93 2.82
C ALA A 47 4.65 -7.56 3.91
N VAL A 48 3.39 -7.31 3.54
CA VAL A 48 2.31 -7.08 4.50
C VAL A 48 2.02 -8.35 5.28
N ALA A 49 1.95 -9.51 4.62
CA ALA A 49 1.73 -10.79 5.29
C ALA A 49 2.84 -11.10 6.30
N LEU A 50 4.10 -10.91 5.92
CA LEU A 50 5.26 -11.08 6.80
C LEU A 50 5.28 -10.08 7.96
N HIS A 51 4.85 -8.82 7.73
CA HIS A 51 4.79 -7.81 8.78
C HIS A 51 3.73 -8.12 9.85
N LEU A 52 2.66 -8.79 9.46
CA LEU A 52 1.53 -9.14 10.33
C LEU A 52 1.62 -10.57 10.89
N GLU A 53 2.61 -11.35 10.46
CA GLU A 53 2.83 -12.71 10.94
C GLU A 53 3.10 -12.69 12.45
N ASP A 54 2.37 -13.51 13.20
CA ASP A 54 2.42 -13.60 14.67
C ASP A 54 2.04 -12.32 15.46
N GLU A 55 1.53 -11.28 14.78
CA GLU A 55 1.09 -10.03 15.39
C GLU A 55 -0.38 -10.06 15.84
N ASN A 56 -0.72 -9.24 16.85
CA ASN A 56 -2.10 -9.00 17.22
C ASN A 56 -2.70 -7.86 16.38
N LEU A 57 -3.46 -8.21 15.34
CA LEU A 57 -4.05 -7.24 14.40
C LEU A 57 -4.90 -6.14 15.06
N THR A 58 -5.50 -6.42 16.24
CA THR A 58 -6.27 -5.42 16.97
C THR A 58 -5.41 -4.28 17.55
N GLU A 59 -4.12 -4.53 17.77
CA GLU A 59 -3.14 -3.51 18.21
C GLU A 59 -2.81 -2.51 17.09
N PHE A 60 -2.96 -2.95 15.83
CA PHE A 60 -2.89 -2.11 14.63
C PHE A 60 -4.24 -1.46 14.29
N GLY A 61 -5.28 -1.75 15.07
CA GLY A 61 -6.65 -1.31 14.80
C GLY A 61 -7.25 -1.96 13.55
N LEU A 62 -6.85 -3.20 13.21
CA LEU A 62 -7.32 -3.96 12.06
C LEU A 62 -8.27 -5.09 12.48
N ILE A 63 -9.17 -5.48 11.59
CA ILE A 63 -9.94 -6.74 11.71
C ILE A 63 -9.04 -7.97 11.47
N ASP A 64 -9.52 -9.17 11.78
CA ASP A 64 -8.77 -10.43 11.63
C ASP A 64 -8.31 -10.73 10.19
N HIS A 65 -9.06 -10.24 9.20
CA HIS A 65 -8.79 -10.44 7.77
C HIS A 65 -8.93 -9.13 7.00
N PRO A 66 -7.98 -8.19 7.14
CA PRO A 66 -8.05 -6.93 6.45
C PRO A 66 -7.73 -7.12 4.97
N SER A 67 -8.31 -6.29 4.13
CA SER A 67 -7.91 -6.15 2.72
C SER A 67 -6.81 -5.10 2.57
N ILE A 68 -6.07 -5.10 1.46
CA ILE A 68 -5.19 -3.98 1.09
C ILE A 68 -5.96 -3.10 0.09
N LEU A 69 -6.23 -1.85 0.46
CA LEU A 69 -6.80 -0.86 -0.43
C LEU A 69 -5.68 -0.03 -1.06
N ILE A 70 -5.47 -0.22 -2.36
CA ILE A 70 -4.40 0.43 -3.10
C ILE A 70 -4.93 1.64 -3.85
N LYS A 71 -4.31 2.81 -3.64
CA LYS A 71 -4.44 3.98 -4.51
C LYS A 71 -3.23 4.02 -5.43
N PHE A 72 -3.46 4.06 -6.74
CA PHE A 72 -2.38 4.21 -7.71
C PHE A 72 -2.34 5.65 -8.22
N GLU A 73 -1.23 6.33 -7.97
CA GLU A 73 -1.03 7.73 -8.36
C GLU A 73 -0.36 7.85 -9.72
N LEU A 74 -1.03 8.60 -10.61
CA LEU A 74 -0.51 9.00 -11.90
C LEU A 74 -0.20 10.49 -11.88
N LYS A 75 1.06 10.84 -12.15
CA LYS A 75 1.49 12.23 -12.29
C LYS A 75 1.43 12.64 -13.76
N PHE A 76 0.89 13.83 -14.02
CA PHE A 76 0.98 14.49 -15.32
C PHE A 76 2.11 15.51 -15.26
N ASP A 77 3.12 15.39 -16.11
CA ASP A 77 4.21 16.39 -16.20
C ASP A 77 3.71 17.70 -16.83
N SER A 78 2.65 17.62 -17.62
CA SER A 78 1.89 18.75 -18.16
C SER A 78 0.46 18.29 -18.44
N VAL A 79 -0.52 19.18 -18.25
CA VAL A 79 -1.91 18.87 -18.61
C VAL A 79 -2.06 19.08 -20.12
N PRO A 80 -2.30 18.03 -20.93
CA PRO A 80 -2.23 18.15 -22.39
C PRO A 80 -3.28 19.08 -23.01
N PHE A 81 -4.26 19.54 -22.21
CA PHE A 81 -5.47 20.22 -22.67
C PHE A 81 -5.78 21.55 -21.96
N LEU A 82 -4.93 21.99 -21.03
CA LEU A 82 -5.04 23.35 -20.46
C LEU A 82 -4.08 24.26 -21.23
N LYS A 83 -4.65 25.10 -22.10
CA LYS A 83 -3.95 26.27 -22.68
C LYS A 83 -3.97 27.44 -21.71
#